data_AF-A0A8T1SU85-F1
#
_entry.id   AF-A0A8T1SU85-F1
#
_cell.length_a   1.000
_cell.length_b   1.000
_cell.length_c   1.000
_cell.angle_alpha   90.00
_cell.angle_beta   90.00
_cell.angle_gamma   90.00
#
_symmetry.space_group_name_H-M   'P 1'
#
loop_
_entity.id
_entity.type
_entity.pdbx_description
1 polymer ?
#
loop_
_entity_poly.entity_id
_entity_poly.type
_entity_poly.pdbx_seq_one_letter_code
_entity_poly.pdbx_strand_id
1 'polypeptide(L)'
;PDQTYTVPGRTIFDNLYLVRDLLELGCRDGLSFALLSLDQEKAFDRVDHKYLLNTLRAFGFGPQFVGFLQVLYASAECLVRLNWTLTEPVSFGRGVRQGCPLSGQLYALAIEPFLCLLRRRLTGLVLREPELRLVLSAYADDVLLVVQDPGDLVRVEACQAIYSAASSARVNWVKSSGLVVGDGWQASSLPPALQAIRWSAGPLLYLGVYLSATHPSPPENWHGLQGRVTERLRKWTGLLRCLSLRGRALVLNQLVLSMLWYRLNTLVPAPGLLADLRTAILEFFWPGLHWVSAGVLHLPLEEGGQGLKCLRTQVRVFRLQALQRLLYGAGSPAWSVLAHAFLRRFRGLRYDRQLLYLDPRGLPRDLSGLPVFYQDLLRTWKLFSATRSVAATEGADLLAEPLLHNPQLRVQAAESPSVRQRLVLAEVTRVGDLLDYDRETGWIP
;
A
#
# COMPACT_ATOMS: atom_id res chain seq x y z
N PRO A 1 -10.77 -2.15 -8.51
CA PRO A 1 -10.06 -3.31 -9.08
C PRO A 1 -8.92 -3.69 -8.15
N ASP A 2 -8.74 -4.99 -7.91
CA ASP A 2 -7.73 -5.50 -6.98
C ASP A 2 -6.33 -5.61 -7.62
N GLN A 3 -6.28 -5.66 -8.96
CA GLN A 3 -5.07 -5.47 -9.75
C GLN A 3 -4.74 -3.97 -9.81
N THR A 4 -3.49 -3.64 -9.49
CA THR A 4 -3.01 -2.26 -9.40
C THR A 4 -1.84 -1.97 -10.34
N TYR A 5 -1.20 -3.00 -10.90
CA TYR A 5 -0.11 -2.81 -11.86
C TYR A 5 -0.65 -2.29 -13.20
N THR A 6 -0.10 -1.17 -13.66
CA THR A 6 -0.52 -0.45 -14.89
C THR A 6 -1.99 -0.01 -14.91
N VAL A 7 -2.64 0.06 -13.76
CA VAL A 7 -4.01 0.56 -13.63
C VAL A 7 -3.99 2.05 -13.25
N PRO A 8 -4.62 2.94 -14.04
CA PRO A 8 -4.69 4.37 -13.72
C PRO A 8 -5.24 4.65 -12.32
N GLY A 9 -4.61 5.59 -11.61
CA GLY A 9 -4.99 5.97 -10.24
C GLY A 9 -4.62 4.93 -9.16
N ARG A 10 -3.99 3.81 -9.53
CA ARG A 10 -3.48 2.80 -8.60
C ARG A 10 -1.96 2.80 -8.56
N THR A 11 -1.43 2.28 -7.45
CA THR A 11 0.00 2.20 -7.17
C THR A 11 0.28 0.90 -6.42
N ILE A 12 1.55 0.47 -6.43
CA ILE A 12 2.03 -0.64 -5.59
C ILE A 12 1.73 -0.47 -4.09
N PHE A 13 1.66 0.79 -3.63
CA PHE A 13 1.37 1.11 -2.23
C PHE A 13 -0.08 0.78 -1.83
N ASP A 14 -1.02 0.69 -2.78
CA ASP A 14 -2.38 0.25 -2.46
C ASP A 14 -2.38 -1.17 -1.89
N ASN A 15 -1.61 -2.08 -2.50
CA ASN A 15 -1.50 -3.46 -2.06
C ASN A 15 -0.73 -3.54 -0.73
N LEU A 16 0.36 -2.80 -0.60
CA LEU A 16 1.14 -2.78 0.63
C LEU A 16 0.36 -2.23 1.83
N TYR A 17 -0.42 -1.16 1.64
CA TYR A 17 -1.27 -0.61 2.70
C TYR A 17 -2.38 -1.60 3.05
N LEU A 18 -3.01 -2.22 2.05
CA LEU A 18 -4.05 -3.23 2.27
C LEU A 18 -3.53 -4.37 3.15
N VAL A 19 -2.38 -4.97 2.80
CA VAL A 19 -1.84 -6.13 3.52
C VAL A 19 -1.38 -5.74 4.93
N ARG A 20 -0.71 -4.60 5.08
CA ARG A 20 -0.32 -4.08 6.41
C ARG A 20 -1.54 -3.90 7.31
N ASP A 21 -2.56 -3.25 6.79
CA ASP A 21 -3.77 -2.91 7.55
C ASP A 21 -4.61 -4.15 7.86
N LEU A 22 -4.64 -5.12 6.95
CA LEU A 22 -5.30 -6.40 7.16
C LEU A 22 -4.61 -7.23 8.26
N LEU A 23 -3.28 -7.26 8.29
CA LEU A 23 -2.53 -7.94 9.34
C LEU A 23 -2.74 -7.28 10.71
N GLU A 24 -2.72 -5.95 10.75
CA GLU A 24 -3.03 -5.18 11.96
C GLU A 24 -4.45 -5.47 12.46
N LEU A 25 -5.42 -5.49 11.55
CA LEU A 25 -6.82 -5.78 11.88
C LEU A 25 -6.96 -7.20 12.43
N GLY A 26 -6.31 -8.18 11.79
CA GLY A 26 -6.36 -9.57 12.23
C GLY A 26 -5.87 -9.76 13.67
N CYS A 27 -4.79 -9.09 14.04
CA CYS A 27 -4.27 -9.11 15.41
C CYS A 27 -5.20 -8.41 16.40
N ARG A 28 -5.72 -7.22 16.05
CA ARG A 28 -6.57 -6.41 16.95
C ARG A 28 -7.93 -7.02 17.21
N ASP A 29 -8.54 -7.58 16.17
CA ASP A 29 -9.91 -8.09 16.20
C ASP A 29 -9.94 -9.61 16.45
N GLY A 30 -8.78 -10.24 16.67
CA GLY A 30 -8.68 -11.70 16.87
C GLY A 30 -9.17 -12.51 15.67
N LEU A 31 -9.02 -11.98 14.45
CA LEU A 31 -9.46 -12.67 13.24
C LEU A 31 -8.52 -13.84 12.93
N SER A 32 -9.11 -14.93 12.44
CA SER A 32 -8.39 -16.10 11.99
C SER A 32 -8.56 -16.27 10.47
N PHE A 33 -7.47 -16.14 9.72
CA PHE A 33 -7.42 -16.31 8.27
C PHE A 33 -5.99 -16.59 7.82
N ALA A 34 -5.80 -16.87 6.53
CA ALA A 34 -4.48 -16.95 5.92
C ALA A 34 -4.34 -16.03 4.70
N LEU A 35 -3.10 -15.63 4.46
CA LEU A 35 -2.67 -14.95 3.24
C LEU A 35 -1.86 -15.92 2.40
N LEU A 36 -2.30 -16.17 1.17
CA LEU A 36 -1.65 -17.08 0.24
C LEU A 36 -1.07 -16.30 -0.94
N SER A 37 0.26 -16.18 -1.00
CA SER A 37 0.97 -15.51 -2.09
C SER A 37 1.35 -16.52 -3.18
N LEU A 38 0.78 -16.35 -4.37
CA LEU A 38 1.03 -17.19 -5.53
C LEU A 38 2.18 -16.61 -6.36
N ASP A 39 3.19 -17.43 -6.64
CA ASP A 39 4.31 -17.11 -7.54
C ASP A 39 4.00 -17.67 -8.94
N GLN A 40 3.81 -16.81 -9.95
CA GLN A 40 3.57 -17.27 -11.32
C GLN A 40 4.89 -17.58 -12.04
N GLU A 41 4.97 -18.75 -12.67
CA GLU A 41 6.17 -19.15 -13.40
C GLU A 41 6.34 -18.36 -14.69
N LYS A 42 7.33 -17.48 -14.78
CA LYS A 42 7.65 -16.74 -16.02
C LYS A 42 6.40 -16.07 -16.62
N ALA A 43 5.66 -15.36 -15.78
CA ALA A 43 4.34 -14.81 -16.07
C ALA A 43 4.21 -14.16 -17.46
N PHE A 44 5.09 -13.22 -17.79
CA PHE A 44 5.08 -12.50 -19.06
C PHE A 44 5.40 -13.43 -20.24
N ASP A 45 6.31 -14.39 -20.08
CA ASP A 45 6.77 -15.27 -21.16
C ASP A 45 5.79 -16.41 -21.45
N ARG A 46 4.83 -16.68 -20.54
CA ARG A 46 3.86 -17.76 -20.68
C ARG A 46 2.55 -17.37 -21.35
N VAL A 47 2.29 -16.07 -21.55
CA VAL A 47 1.01 -15.59 -22.10
C VAL A 47 0.77 -16.15 -23.50
N ASP A 48 -0.18 -17.09 -23.63
CA ASP A 48 -0.60 -17.58 -24.94
C ASP A 48 -1.29 -16.48 -25.75
N HIS A 49 -0.86 -16.28 -27.00
CA HIS A 49 -1.36 -15.19 -27.84
C HIS A 49 -2.82 -15.40 -28.24
N LYS A 50 -3.24 -16.63 -28.51
CA LYS A 50 -4.64 -16.93 -28.86
C LYS A 50 -5.56 -16.65 -27.68
N TYR A 51 -5.16 -17.07 -26.48
CA TYR A 51 -5.85 -16.75 -25.23
C TYR A 51 -5.95 -15.24 -25.00
N LEU A 52 -4.85 -14.49 -25.15
CA LEU A 52 -4.83 -13.04 -24.98
C LEU A 52 -5.83 -12.36 -25.94
N LEU A 53 -5.77 -12.70 -27.23
CA LEU A 53 -6.64 -12.10 -28.25
C LEU A 53 -8.12 -12.44 -28.00
N ASN A 54 -8.41 -13.67 -27.57
CA ASN A 54 -9.78 -14.07 -27.20
C ASN A 54 -10.28 -13.35 -25.94
N THR A 55 -9.39 -13.16 -24.95
CA THR A 55 -9.70 -12.39 -23.73
C THR A 55 -10.04 -10.95 -24.06
N LEU A 56 -9.29 -10.31 -24.95
CA LEU A 56 -9.57 -8.95 -25.41
C LEU A 56 -10.92 -8.86 -26.15
N ARG A 57 -11.23 -9.83 -27.02
CA ARG A 57 -12.56 -9.90 -27.66
C ARG A 57 -13.68 -10.04 -26.62
N ALA A 58 -13.49 -10.88 -25.60
CA ALA A 58 -14.46 -11.07 -24.54
C ALA A 58 -14.68 -9.81 -23.68
N PHE A 59 -13.65 -8.98 -23.51
CA PHE A 59 -13.77 -7.65 -22.89
C PHE A 59 -14.39 -6.59 -23.80
N GLY A 60 -14.73 -6.92 -25.05
CA GLY A 60 -15.39 -6.00 -25.98
C GLY A 60 -14.43 -5.11 -26.77
N PHE A 61 -13.13 -5.42 -26.82
CA PHE A 61 -12.20 -4.68 -27.68
C PHE A 61 -12.56 -4.91 -29.16
N GLY A 62 -12.63 -3.81 -29.92
CA GLY A 62 -13.03 -3.84 -31.32
C GLY A 62 -12.07 -4.64 -32.21
N PRO A 63 -12.57 -5.19 -33.34
CA PRO A 63 -11.80 -6.07 -34.21
C PRO A 63 -10.53 -5.41 -34.79
N GLN A 64 -10.55 -4.09 -35.02
CA GLN A 64 -9.39 -3.34 -35.52
C GLN A 64 -8.23 -3.37 -34.51
N PHE A 65 -8.51 -3.07 -33.24
CA PHE A 65 -7.49 -3.08 -32.20
C PHE A 65 -6.90 -4.47 -31.99
N VAL A 66 -7.77 -5.50 -31.94
CA VAL A 66 -7.34 -6.90 -31.83
C VAL A 66 -6.52 -7.31 -33.07
N GLY A 67 -6.89 -6.83 -34.26
CA GLY A 67 -6.13 -7.04 -35.50
C GLY A 67 -4.72 -6.45 -35.46
N PHE A 68 -4.55 -5.25 -34.92
CA PHE A 68 -3.21 -4.68 -34.73
C PHE A 68 -2.33 -5.52 -33.80
N LEU A 69 -2.90 -6.01 -32.69
CA LEU A 69 -2.18 -6.92 -31.80
C LEU A 69 -1.83 -8.24 -32.47
N GLN A 70 -2.74 -8.78 -33.29
CA GLN A 70 -2.44 -9.97 -34.09
C GLN A 70 -1.23 -9.76 -34.98
N VAL A 71 -1.15 -8.64 -35.69
CA VAL A 71 0.01 -8.31 -36.54
C VAL A 71 1.28 -8.15 -35.71
N LEU A 72 1.21 -7.50 -34.54
CA LEU A 72 2.37 -7.29 -33.66
C LEU A 72 2.98 -8.59 -33.12
N TYR A 73 2.15 -9.61 -32.88
CA TYR A 73 2.57 -10.92 -32.37
C TYR A 73 2.74 -11.99 -33.46
N ALA A 74 2.15 -11.79 -34.64
CA ALA A 74 2.28 -12.70 -35.77
C ALA A 74 3.75 -12.79 -36.23
N SER A 75 4.23 -14.03 -36.39
CA SER A 75 5.58 -14.31 -36.90
C SER A 75 6.69 -13.55 -36.18
N ALA A 76 6.51 -13.24 -34.89
CA ALA A 76 7.54 -12.60 -34.10
C ALA A 76 8.74 -13.55 -33.96
N GLU A 77 9.94 -13.05 -34.23
CA GLU A 77 11.19 -13.80 -34.06
C GLU A 77 12.11 -13.08 -33.07
N CYS A 78 12.90 -13.86 -32.35
CA CYS A 78 13.92 -13.36 -31.44
C CYS A 78 15.29 -13.86 -31.91
N LEU A 79 16.25 -12.94 -31.99
CA LEU A 79 17.66 -13.24 -32.24
C LEU A 79 18.43 -12.88 -30.97
N VAL A 80 19.28 -13.79 -30.50
CA VAL A 80 20.12 -13.55 -29.32
C VAL A 80 21.47 -13.02 -29.79
N ARG A 81 21.95 -11.92 -29.20
CA ARG A 81 23.29 -11.40 -29.49
C ARG A 81 24.33 -12.04 -28.57
N LEU A 82 25.20 -12.87 -29.13
CA LEU A 82 26.31 -13.53 -28.45
C LEU A 82 27.62 -13.05 -29.07
N ASN A 83 28.54 -12.51 -28.26
CA ASN A 83 29.87 -12.04 -28.71
C ASN A 83 29.81 -11.17 -29.97
N TRP A 84 28.90 -10.20 -30.02
CA TRP A 84 28.66 -9.29 -31.17
C TRP A 84 28.08 -9.94 -32.44
N THR A 85 27.76 -11.23 -32.41
CA THR A 85 27.06 -11.94 -33.48
C THR A 85 25.62 -12.23 -33.08
N LEU A 86 24.71 -12.29 -34.05
CA LEU A 86 23.32 -12.68 -33.84
C LEU A 86 23.17 -14.18 -34.10
N THR A 87 22.36 -14.86 -33.30
CA THR A 87 21.93 -16.24 -33.58
C THR A 87 20.95 -16.28 -34.74
N GLU A 88 20.69 -17.48 -35.24
CA GLU A 88 19.53 -17.72 -36.10
C GLU A 88 18.23 -17.27 -35.43
N PRO A 89 17.23 -16.82 -36.21
CA PRO A 89 15.93 -16.42 -35.69
C PRO A 89 15.22 -17.60 -35.00
N VAL A 90 14.70 -17.32 -33.80
CA VAL A 90 13.85 -18.27 -33.06
C VAL A 90 12.44 -17.72 -33.01
N SER A 91 11.46 -18.49 -33.50
CA SER A 91 10.06 -18.08 -33.48
C SER A 91 9.52 -17.95 -32.06
N PHE A 92 8.81 -16.86 -31.82
CA PHE A 92 8.26 -16.49 -30.52
C PHE A 92 6.77 -16.85 -30.44
N GLY A 93 6.48 -18.08 -30.02
CA GLY A 93 5.11 -18.63 -30.03
C GLY A 93 4.20 -18.22 -28.86
N ARG A 94 4.73 -17.58 -27.81
CA ARG A 94 3.98 -17.10 -26.66
C ARG A 94 4.75 -16.03 -25.89
N GLY A 95 4.02 -15.27 -25.09
CA GLY A 95 4.53 -14.27 -24.17
C GLY A 95 4.23 -12.85 -24.64
N VAL A 96 4.33 -11.90 -23.70
CA VAL A 96 4.30 -10.46 -23.98
C VAL A 96 5.72 -9.90 -23.83
N ARG A 97 6.11 -8.97 -24.72
CA ARG A 97 7.50 -8.49 -24.79
C ARG A 97 7.86 -7.65 -23.55
N GLN A 98 8.84 -8.09 -22.76
CA GLN A 98 9.34 -7.28 -21.65
C GLN A 98 9.97 -5.98 -22.18
N GLY A 99 9.74 -4.86 -21.50
CA GLY A 99 10.19 -3.54 -21.93
C GLY A 99 9.31 -2.85 -23.00
N CYS A 100 8.31 -3.55 -23.57
CA CYS A 100 7.31 -2.91 -24.41
C CYS A 100 6.29 -2.13 -23.53
N PRO A 101 5.99 -0.85 -23.84
CA PRO A 101 5.04 -0.05 -23.06
C PRO A 101 3.64 -0.66 -22.94
N LEU A 102 3.23 -1.47 -23.92
CA LEU A 102 1.91 -2.08 -23.97
C LEU A 102 1.80 -3.39 -23.17
N SER A 103 2.93 -4.09 -22.97
CA SER A 103 2.92 -5.44 -22.39
C SER A 103 2.36 -5.49 -20.97
N GLY A 104 2.61 -4.46 -20.15
CA GLY A 104 2.07 -4.45 -18.79
C GLY A 104 0.55 -4.38 -18.75
N GLN A 105 -0.05 -3.56 -19.63
CA GLN A 105 -1.51 -3.45 -19.76
C GLN A 105 -2.12 -4.72 -20.35
N LEU A 106 -1.47 -5.32 -21.36
CA LEU A 106 -1.90 -6.60 -21.93
C LEU A 106 -1.84 -7.72 -20.90
N TYR A 107 -0.79 -7.75 -20.06
CA TYR A 107 -0.69 -8.73 -18.98
C TYR A 107 -1.79 -8.53 -17.93
N ALA A 108 -2.05 -7.28 -17.52
CA ALA A 108 -3.13 -6.96 -16.59
C ALA A 108 -4.50 -7.46 -17.11
N LEU A 109 -4.75 -7.35 -18.42
CA LEU A 109 -5.95 -7.91 -19.07
C LEU A 109 -5.91 -9.43 -19.18
N ALA A 110 -4.74 -10.03 -19.46
CA ALA A 110 -4.59 -11.48 -19.61
C ALA A 110 -4.87 -12.23 -18.30
N ILE A 111 -4.43 -11.70 -17.15
CA ILE A 111 -4.64 -12.32 -15.84
C ILE A 111 -6.05 -12.06 -15.27
N GLU A 112 -6.75 -11.04 -15.74
CA GLU A 112 -8.05 -10.63 -15.18
C GLU A 112 -9.12 -11.74 -15.18
N PRO A 113 -9.26 -12.62 -16.20
CA PRO A 113 -10.16 -13.77 -16.13
C PRO A 113 -9.86 -14.71 -14.95
N PHE A 114 -8.58 -14.92 -14.59
CA PHE A 114 -8.19 -15.69 -13.41
C PHE A 114 -8.63 -14.99 -12.12
N LEU A 115 -8.39 -13.67 -12.02
CA LEU A 115 -8.81 -12.87 -10.87
C LEU A 115 -10.34 -12.86 -10.71
N CYS A 116 -11.09 -12.79 -11.83
CA CYS A 116 -12.55 -12.91 -11.84
C CYS A 116 -13.01 -14.29 -11.35
N LEU A 117 -12.35 -15.37 -11.78
CA LEU A 117 -12.67 -16.73 -11.37
C LEU A 117 -12.47 -16.92 -9.86
N LEU A 118 -11.36 -16.42 -9.32
CA LEU A 118 -11.06 -16.43 -7.90
C LEU A 118 -12.11 -15.65 -7.10
N ARG A 119 -12.42 -14.41 -7.51
CA ARG A 119 -13.48 -13.59 -6.87
C ARG A 119 -14.84 -14.27 -6.80
N ARG A 120 -15.20 -15.01 -7.85
CA ARG A 120 -16.50 -15.71 -7.92
C ARG A 120 -16.54 -16.97 -7.05
N ARG A 121 -15.43 -17.71 -6.96
CA ARG A 121 -15.43 -19.04 -6.34
C ARG A 121 -14.96 -19.06 -4.90
N LEU A 122 -14.06 -18.18 -4.50
CA LEU A 122 -13.53 -18.15 -3.14
C LEU A 122 -14.46 -17.38 -2.22
N THR A 123 -14.63 -17.85 -0.99
CA THR A 123 -15.38 -17.11 0.04
C THR A 123 -14.67 -15.82 0.43
N GLY A 124 -13.33 -15.88 0.61
CA GLY A 124 -12.54 -14.75 1.09
C GLY A 124 -12.77 -14.45 2.57
N LEU A 125 -12.19 -13.35 3.06
CA LEU A 125 -12.45 -12.83 4.39
C LEU A 125 -13.62 -11.83 4.33
N VAL A 126 -14.64 -12.06 5.16
CA VAL A 126 -15.77 -11.13 5.31
C VAL A 126 -15.65 -10.37 6.61
N LEU A 127 -15.49 -9.06 6.51
CA LEU A 127 -15.54 -8.12 7.62
C LEU A 127 -16.97 -7.57 7.74
N ARG A 128 -17.48 -7.48 8.97
CA ARG A 128 -18.80 -6.88 9.25
C ARG A 128 -18.71 -5.38 9.52
N GLU A 129 -17.65 -4.95 10.19
CA GLU A 129 -17.40 -3.56 10.53
C GLU A 129 -15.93 -3.22 10.26
N PRO A 130 -15.57 -2.77 9.04
CA PRO A 130 -16.45 -2.34 7.96
C PRO A 130 -17.06 -3.51 7.20
N GLU A 131 -18.22 -3.32 6.55
CA GLU A 131 -18.77 -4.31 5.63
C GLU A 131 -17.88 -4.39 4.38
N LEU A 132 -17.04 -5.43 4.33
CA LEU A 132 -16.06 -5.59 3.26
C LEU A 132 -15.72 -7.07 3.08
N ARG A 133 -15.83 -7.55 1.84
CA ARG A 133 -15.35 -8.87 1.45
C ARG A 133 -14.02 -8.74 0.72
N LEU A 134 -12.96 -9.30 1.30
CA LEU A 134 -11.62 -9.32 0.74
C LEU A 134 -11.30 -10.72 0.23
N VAL A 135 -11.06 -10.84 -1.08
CA VAL A 135 -10.69 -12.13 -1.70
C VAL A 135 -9.23 -12.13 -2.13
N LEU A 136 -8.77 -11.06 -2.79
CA LEU A 136 -7.43 -11.01 -3.34
C LEU A 136 -6.89 -9.59 -3.45
N SER A 137 -5.58 -9.49 -3.64
CA SER A 137 -4.80 -8.30 -3.97
C SER A 137 -3.79 -8.73 -5.04
N ALA A 138 -3.66 -7.96 -6.13
CA ALA A 138 -2.74 -8.32 -7.21
C ALA A 138 -1.88 -7.13 -7.64
N TYR A 139 -0.60 -7.41 -7.93
CA TYR A 139 0.32 -6.48 -8.57
C TYR A 139 1.10 -7.23 -9.65
N ALA A 140 0.70 -7.02 -10.91
CA ALA A 140 1.18 -7.81 -12.04
C ALA A 140 0.87 -9.29 -11.80
N ASP A 141 1.90 -10.12 -11.70
CA ASP A 141 1.85 -11.56 -11.48
C ASP A 141 1.87 -11.98 -10.01
N ASP A 142 2.24 -11.08 -9.09
CA ASP A 142 2.11 -11.30 -7.65
C ASP A 142 0.63 -11.27 -7.25
N VAL A 143 0.04 -12.44 -7.02
CA VAL A 143 -1.36 -12.60 -6.59
C VAL A 143 -1.38 -13.06 -5.14
N LEU A 144 -1.90 -12.21 -4.26
CA LEU A 144 -2.12 -12.53 -2.86
C LEU A 144 -3.59 -12.80 -2.60
N LEU A 145 -3.92 -14.00 -2.14
CA LEU A 145 -5.27 -14.41 -1.77
C LEU A 145 -5.47 -14.27 -0.26
N VAL A 146 -6.68 -13.88 0.14
CA VAL A 146 -7.12 -13.85 1.53
C VAL A 146 -8.09 -15.00 1.74
N VAL A 147 -7.76 -15.92 2.64
CA VAL A 147 -8.47 -17.20 2.81
C VAL A 147 -8.93 -17.34 4.24
N GLN A 148 -10.24 -17.27 4.47
CA GLN A 148 -10.82 -17.53 5.80
C GLN A 148 -11.25 -19.00 5.93
N ASP A 149 -12.02 -19.52 4.97
CA ASP A 149 -12.42 -20.93 4.90
C ASP A 149 -11.27 -21.78 4.29
N PRO A 150 -10.73 -22.78 5.01
CA PRO A 150 -9.75 -23.71 4.43
C PRO A 150 -10.25 -24.42 3.15
N GLY A 151 -11.56 -24.57 2.98
CA GLY A 151 -12.17 -25.09 1.75
C GLY A 151 -11.85 -24.25 0.49
N ASP A 152 -11.52 -22.97 0.65
CA ASP A 152 -11.07 -22.13 -0.45
C ASP A 152 -9.76 -22.63 -1.07
N LEU A 153 -8.90 -23.34 -0.33
CA LEU A 153 -7.64 -23.87 -0.87
C LEU A 153 -7.88 -24.90 -1.99
N VAL A 154 -8.90 -25.75 -1.84
CA VAL A 154 -9.33 -26.68 -2.90
C VAL A 154 -9.85 -25.90 -4.11
N ARG A 155 -10.61 -24.82 -3.87
CA ARG A 155 -11.12 -23.95 -4.93
C ARG A 155 -10.00 -23.22 -5.65
N VAL A 156 -8.93 -22.80 -4.97
CA VAL A 156 -7.74 -22.17 -5.57
C VAL A 156 -7.07 -23.13 -6.56
N GLU A 157 -6.80 -24.37 -6.14
CA GLU A 157 -6.19 -25.39 -7.02
C GLU A 157 -7.06 -25.63 -8.27
N ALA A 158 -8.38 -25.76 -8.10
CA ALA A 158 -9.32 -25.92 -9.20
C ALA A 158 -9.36 -24.70 -10.14
N CYS A 159 -9.35 -23.48 -9.60
CA CYS A 159 -9.27 -22.25 -10.37
C CYS A 159 -7.97 -22.18 -11.19
N GLN A 160 -6.85 -22.56 -10.56
CA GLN A 160 -5.55 -22.59 -11.22
C GLN A 160 -5.49 -23.64 -12.33
N ALA A 161 -6.09 -24.82 -12.14
CA ALA A 161 -6.16 -25.85 -13.17
C ALA A 161 -6.94 -25.37 -14.41
N ILE A 162 -8.09 -24.73 -14.21
CA ILE A 162 -8.89 -24.12 -15.29
C ILE A 162 -8.09 -23.03 -16.02
N TYR A 163 -7.49 -22.11 -15.26
CA TYR A 163 -6.72 -21.02 -15.84
C TYR A 163 -5.49 -21.51 -16.61
N SER A 164 -4.78 -22.50 -16.07
CA SER A 164 -3.61 -23.11 -16.71
C SER A 164 -3.97 -23.76 -18.04
N ALA A 165 -5.08 -24.51 -18.08
CA ALA A 165 -5.58 -25.13 -19.30
C ALA A 165 -5.98 -24.11 -20.38
N ALA A 166 -6.51 -22.95 -19.99
CA ALA A 166 -6.95 -21.92 -20.92
C ALA A 166 -5.82 -21.00 -21.42
N SER A 167 -4.84 -20.66 -20.56
CA SER A 167 -3.88 -19.57 -20.79
C SER A 167 -2.42 -20.00 -20.92
N SER A 168 -2.11 -21.28 -20.66
CA SER A 168 -0.75 -21.82 -20.49
C SER A 168 0.03 -21.30 -19.27
N ALA A 169 -0.59 -20.47 -18.42
CA ALA A 169 0.00 -20.00 -17.17
C ALA A 169 0.24 -21.16 -16.19
N ARG A 170 1.23 -21.01 -15.30
CA ARG A 170 1.54 -21.98 -14.25
C ARG A 170 1.95 -21.25 -12.98
N VAL A 171 1.59 -21.82 -11.84
CA VAL A 171 2.03 -21.38 -10.53
C VAL A 171 3.20 -22.24 -10.07
N ASN A 172 4.21 -21.60 -9.50
CA ASN A 172 5.28 -22.25 -8.80
C ASN A 172 4.88 -22.44 -7.33
N TRP A 173 4.31 -23.61 -7.01
CA TRP A 173 3.85 -23.89 -5.65
C TRP A 173 4.98 -23.92 -4.61
N VAL A 174 6.20 -24.26 -5.01
CA VAL A 174 7.38 -24.29 -4.13
C VAL A 174 7.85 -22.89 -3.74
N LYS A 175 7.74 -21.92 -4.65
CA LYS A 175 8.05 -20.51 -4.40
C LYS A 175 6.89 -19.72 -3.82
N SER A 176 5.68 -20.23 -3.97
CA SER A 176 4.49 -19.67 -3.31
C SER A 176 4.62 -19.80 -1.79
N SER A 177 3.99 -18.88 -1.05
CA SER A 177 4.10 -18.82 0.41
C SER A 177 2.74 -18.57 1.06
N GLY A 178 2.59 -19.10 2.27
CA GLY A 178 1.41 -18.91 3.10
C GLY A 178 1.78 -18.24 4.42
N LEU A 179 1.00 -17.25 4.83
CA LEU A 179 1.06 -16.66 6.16
C LEU A 179 -0.25 -16.93 6.90
N VAL A 180 -0.16 -17.58 8.05
CA VAL A 180 -1.29 -17.77 8.97
C VAL A 180 -1.43 -16.56 9.87
N VAL A 181 -2.66 -16.06 10.03
CA VAL A 181 -3.01 -14.92 10.88
C VAL A 181 -4.02 -15.37 11.92
N GLY A 182 -3.70 -15.15 13.19
CA GLY A 182 -4.50 -15.64 14.33
C GLY A 182 -4.30 -17.13 14.62
N ASP A 183 -4.81 -17.59 15.75
CA ASP A 183 -4.57 -18.95 16.25
C ASP A 183 -5.60 -19.98 15.75
N GLY A 184 -6.74 -19.51 15.21
CA GLY A 184 -7.87 -20.35 14.83
C GLY A 184 -7.83 -20.87 13.39
N TRP A 185 -6.90 -20.40 12.56
CA TRP A 185 -6.80 -20.86 11.18
C TRP A 185 -5.84 -22.05 11.08
N GLN A 186 -6.37 -23.21 10.70
CA GLN A 186 -5.58 -24.39 10.42
C GLN A 186 -6.16 -25.10 9.20
N ALA A 187 -5.32 -25.39 8.22
CA ALA A 187 -5.67 -26.31 7.15
C ALA A 187 -5.46 -27.74 7.65
N SER A 188 -6.54 -28.44 8.00
CA SER A 188 -6.49 -29.84 8.45
C SER A 188 -6.01 -30.80 7.35
N SER A 189 -6.26 -30.47 6.09
CA SER A 189 -5.68 -31.14 4.93
C SER A 189 -5.45 -30.14 3.80
N LEU A 190 -4.20 -30.04 3.34
CA LEU A 190 -3.85 -29.24 2.18
C LEU A 190 -4.02 -30.08 0.90
N PRO A 191 -4.63 -29.53 -0.16
CA PRO A 191 -4.64 -30.19 -1.46
C PRO A 191 -3.21 -30.46 -1.95
N PRO A 192 -2.97 -31.51 -2.76
CA PRO A 192 -1.63 -31.95 -3.14
C PRO A 192 -0.72 -30.83 -3.67
N ALA A 193 -1.24 -29.94 -4.52
CA ALA A 193 -0.44 -28.84 -5.05
C ALA A 193 0.00 -27.83 -3.97
N LEU A 194 -0.82 -27.62 -2.93
CA LEU A 194 -0.55 -26.66 -1.87
C LEU A 194 0.28 -27.24 -0.71
N GLN A 195 0.51 -28.57 -0.68
CA GLN A 195 1.41 -29.19 0.28
C GLN A 195 2.87 -28.75 0.12
N ALA A 196 3.25 -28.30 -1.09
CA ALA A 196 4.58 -27.77 -1.36
C ALA A 196 4.81 -26.34 -0.85
N ILE A 197 3.74 -25.65 -0.42
CA ILE A 197 3.79 -24.25 0.01
C ILE A 197 4.38 -24.17 1.41
N ARG A 198 5.29 -23.20 1.60
CA ARG A 198 5.81 -22.88 2.92
C ARG A 198 4.82 -22.02 3.67
N TRP A 199 4.18 -22.60 4.69
CA TRP A 199 3.33 -21.89 5.63
C TRP A 199 4.15 -21.38 6.81
N SER A 200 3.94 -20.12 7.18
CA SER A 200 4.63 -19.49 8.30
C SER A 200 3.65 -18.69 9.17
N ALA A 201 4.00 -18.50 10.43
CA ALA A 201 3.39 -17.50 11.32
C ALA A 201 4.25 -16.23 11.45
N GLY A 202 5.34 -16.14 10.66
CA GLY A 202 6.31 -15.04 10.69
C GLY A 202 5.96 -13.90 9.73
N PRO A 203 6.87 -12.96 9.48
CA PRO A 203 6.61 -11.87 8.54
C PRO A 203 6.48 -12.39 7.09
N LEU A 204 5.47 -11.90 6.36
CA LEU A 204 5.27 -12.16 4.94
C LEU A 204 6.12 -11.20 4.10
N LEU A 205 6.99 -11.72 3.25
CA LEU A 205 7.63 -10.92 2.20
C LEU A 205 6.65 -10.69 1.06
N TYR A 206 6.16 -9.47 0.91
CA TYR A 206 5.24 -9.09 -0.15
C TYR A 206 5.71 -7.80 -0.84
N LEU A 207 5.84 -7.85 -2.18
CA LEU A 207 6.32 -6.73 -2.99
C LEU A 207 7.63 -6.11 -2.47
N GLY A 208 8.55 -6.95 -1.97
CA GLY A 208 9.85 -6.53 -1.45
C GLY A 208 9.86 -5.89 -0.06
N VAL A 209 8.74 -5.96 0.67
CA VAL A 209 8.59 -5.49 2.06
C VAL A 209 8.13 -6.66 2.95
N TYR A 210 8.79 -6.85 4.10
CA TYR A 210 8.34 -7.79 5.11
C TYR A 210 7.21 -7.17 5.93
N LEU A 211 6.04 -7.78 5.92
CA LEU A 211 4.83 -7.31 6.61
C LEU A 211 4.44 -8.32 7.70
N SER A 212 4.16 -7.80 8.89
CA SER A 212 3.61 -8.57 10.01
C SER A 212 2.66 -7.68 10.80
N ALA A 213 1.87 -8.30 11.69
CA ALA A 213 1.02 -7.57 12.63
C ALA A 213 1.81 -7.00 13.83
N THR A 214 3.11 -7.27 13.94
CA THR A 214 3.94 -6.84 15.07
C THR A 214 4.52 -5.45 14.83
N HIS A 215 4.50 -4.61 15.87
CA HIS A 215 5.23 -3.34 15.90
C HIS A 215 6.38 -3.39 16.92
N PRO A 216 7.57 -2.83 16.60
CA PRO A 216 7.94 -2.19 15.35
C PRO A 216 7.91 -3.17 14.16
N SER A 217 7.84 -2.62 12.93
CA SER A 217 7.85 -3.43 11.70
C SER A 217 9.01 -4.44 11.72
N PRO A 218 8.88 -5.60 11.04
CA PRO A 218 9.89 -6.65 11.04
C PRO A 218 11.33 -6.11 10.85
N PRO A 219 12.29 -6.48 11.70
CA PRO A 219 13.66 -5.98 11.64
C PRO A 219 14.33 -6.28 10.30
N GLU A 220 13.92 -7.32 9.59
CA GLU A 220 14.36 -7.72 8.24
C GLU A 220 14.20 -6.59 7.21
N ASN A 221 13.25 -5.67 7.40
CA ASN A 221 13.10 -4.51 6.53
C ASN A 221 14.27 -3.52 6.62
N TRP A 222 14.91 -3.46 7.78
CA TRP A 222 15.95 -2.48 8.11
C TRP A 222 17.33 -3.13 8.28
N HIS A 223 17.38 -4.45 8.48
CA HIS A 223 18.61 -5.21 8.59
C HIS A 223 19.51 -4.98 7.37
N GLY A 224 20.78 -4.64 7.64
CA GLY A 224 21.78 -4.39 6.60
C GLY A 224 21.54 -3.13 5.76
N LEU A 225 20.50 -2.34 6.05
CA LEU A 225 20.23 -1.09 5.32
C LEU A 225 21.36 -0.07 5.53
N GLN A 226 21.80 0.11 6.78
CA GLN A 226 22.93 0.99 7.10
C GLN A 226 24.19 0.55 6.35
N GLY A 227 24.51 -0.75 6.37
CA GLY A 227 25.64 -1.30 5.61
C GLY A 227 25.55 -1.02 4.12
N ARG A 228 24.37 -1.20 3.50
CA ARG A 228 24.15 -0.86 2.08
C ARG A 228 24.29 0.63 1.78
N VAL A 229 23.82 1.49 2.69
CA VAL A 229 23.98 2.95 2.57
C VAL A 229 25.46 3.31 2.64
N THR A 230 26.17 2.84 3.67
CA THR A 230 27.61 3.06 3.84
C THR A 230 28.41 2.54 2.64
N GLU A 231 28.07 1.36 2.12
CA GLU A 231 28.73 0.80 0.94
C GLU A 231 28.47 1.63 -0.32
N ARG A 232 27.24 2.12 -0.51
CA ARG A 232 26.92 3.00 -1.63
C ARG A 232 27.64 4.34 -1.51
N LEU A 233 27.79 4.89 -0.29
CA LEU A 233 28.56 6.11 -0.04
C LEU A 233 30.06 5.90 -0.33
N ARG A 234 30.63 4.78 0.12
CA ARG A 234 32.06 4.42 -0.06
C ARG A 234 32.51 4.47 -1.52
N LYS A 235 31.67 4.03 -2.44
CA LYS A 235 31.95 4.06 -3.89
C LYS A 235 32.21 5.47 -4.43
N TRP A 236 31.66 6.49 -3.77
CA TRP A 236 31.83 7.89 -4.14
C TRP A 236 32.84 8.62 -3.26
N THR A 237 33.27 8.04 -2.14
CA THR A 237 34.22 8.65 -1.20
C THR A 237 35.54 9.03 -1.87
N GLY A 238 36.06 8.18 -2.76
CA GLY A 238 37.29 8.47 -3.52
C GLY A 238 37.18 9.68 -4.45
N LEU A 239 35.97 9.98 -4.93
CA LEU A 239 35.69 11.11 -5.82
C LEU A 239 35.26 12.38 -5.07
N LEU A 240 35.14 12.35 -3.73
CA LEU A 240 34.67 13.51 -2.95
C LEU A 240 35.48 14.78 -3.18
N ARG A 241 36.79 14.65 -3.44
CA ARG A 241 37.68 15.78 -3.74
C ARG A 241 37.36 16.44 -5.09
N CYS A 242 36.76 15.69 -6.01
CA CYS A 242 36.36 16.16 -7.34
C CYS A 242 34.88 16.59 -7.38
N LEU A 243 34.09 16.26 -6.36
CA LEU A 243 32.67 16.60 -6.29
C LEU A 243 32.46 17.96 -5.62
N SER A 244 31.80 18.86 -6.34
CA SER A 244 31.22 20.07 -5.75
C SER A 244 30.18 19.72 -4.68
N LEU A 245 29.85 20.66 -3.79
CA LEU A 245 28.79 20.47 -2.79
C LEU A 245 27.45 20.09 -3.43
N ARG A 246 27.12 20.69 -4.58
CA ARG A 246 25.95 20.32 -5.39
C ARG A 246 26.05 18.90 -5.93
N GLY A 247 27.23 18.49 -6.40
CA GLY A 247 27.48 17.11 -6.83
C GLY A 247 27.28 16.10 -5.70
N ARG A 248 27.73 16.43 -4.48
CA ARG A 248 27.50 15.58 -3.29
C ARG A 248 26.01 15.47 -2.96
N ALA A 249 25.27 16.59 -2.99
CA ALA A 249 23.81 16.57 -2.79
C ALA A 249 23.09 15.73 -3.86
N LEU A 250 23.53 15.81 -5.12
CA LEU A 250 22.97 15.01 -6.22
C LEU A 250 23.19 13.51 -5.98
N VAL A 251 24.41 13.10 -5.64
CA VAL A 251 24.74 11.70 -5.30
C VAL A 251 23.87 11.20 -4.15
N LEU A 252 23.77 11.99 -3.08
CA LEU A 252 22.95 11.64 -1.92
C LEU A 252 21.48 11.50 -2.29
N ASN A 253 20.90 12.49 -2.98
CA ASN A 253 19.49 12.48 -3.35
C ASN A 253 19.14 11.31 -4.29
N GLN A 254 19.93 11.10 -5.34
CA GLN A 254 19.59 10.18 -6.42
C GLN A 254 20.04 8.75 -6.19
N LEU A 255 21.16 8.55 -5.50
CA LEU A 255 21.70 7.21 -5.30
C LEU A 255 21.43 6.71 -3.88
N VAL A 256 21.58 7.55 -2.86
CA VAL A 256 21.49 7.06 -1.47
C VAL A 256 20.07 7.14 -0.95
N LEU A 257 19.45 8.31 -1.00
CA LEU A 257 18.13 8.54 -0.43
C LEU A 257 17.01 7.84 -1.21
N SER A 258 17.14 7.76 -2.54
CA SER A 258 16.16 7.11 -3.42
C SER A 258 15.84 5.67 -3.03
N MET A 259 16.81 4.92 -2.50
CA MET A 259 16.61 3.52 -2.09
C MET A 259 15.80 3.36 -0.80
N LEU A 260 15.66 4.43 -0.02
CA LEU A 260 14.96 4.44 1.27
C LEU A 260 13.46 4.68 1.09
N TRP A 261 13.09 5.46 0.07
CA TRP A 261 11.74 5.98 -0.15
C TRP A 261 10.68 4.90 -0.21
N TYR A 262 10.96 3.79 -0.89
CA TYR A 262 10.01 2.70 -1.04
C TYR A 262 9.55 2.14 0.31
N ARG A 263 10.48 1.84 1.22
CA ARG A 263 10.16 1.29 2.56
C ARG A 263 9.59 2.35 3.49
N LEU A 264 10.16 3.56 3.48
CA LEU A 264 9.73 4.67 4.34
C LEU A 264 8.31 5.17 4.00
N ASN A 265 7.86 4.98 2.77
CA ASN A 265 6.48 5.29 2.38
C ASN A 265 5.46 4.39 3.08
N THR A 266 5.77 3.09 3.19
CA THR A 266 4.85 2.05 3.72
C THR A 266 4.97 1.84 5.21
N LEU A 267 6.20 1.87 5.73
CA LEU A 267 6.52 1.48 7.09
C LEU A 267 6.87 2.68 7.95
N VAL A 268 6.68 2.52 9.26
CA VAL A 268 7.24 3.43 10.26
C VAL A 268 8.67 2.97 10.55
N PRO A 269 9.68 3.82 10.38
CA PRO A 269 11.07 3.44 10.60
C PRO A 269 11.31 3.07 12.08
N ALA A 270 12.19 2.11 12.31
CA ALA A 270 12.63 1.76 13.65
C ALA A 270 13.20 2.98 14.40
N PRO A 271 13.04 3.06 15.74
CA PRO A 271 13.68 4.10 16.54
C PRO A 271 15.18 4.16 16.27
N GLY A 272 15.75 5.37 16.21
CA GLY A 272 17.18 5.58 15.93
C GLY A 272 17.57 5.52 14.45
N LEU A 273 16.90 4.70 13.62
CA LEU A 273 17.30 4.46 12.22
C LEU A 273 17.52 5.75 11.41
N LEU A 274 16.57 6.69 11.47
CA LEU A 274 16.70 7.95 10.72
C LEU A 274 17.83 8.85 11.25
N ALA A 275 18.17 8.74 12.54
CA ALA A 275 19.29 9.50 13.12
C ALA A 275 20.62 8.92 12.62
N ASP A 276 20.78 7.60 12.68
CA ASP A 276 22.00 6.93 12.21
C ASP A 276 22.25 7.17 10.71
N LEU A 277 21.20 7.04 9.89
CA LEU A 277 21.29 7.33 8.47
C LEU A 277 21.63 8.80 8.21
N ARG A 278 21.07 9.73 8.99
CA ARG A 278 21.39 11.15 8.89
C ARG A 278 22.87 11.40 9.20
N THR A 279 23.42 10.75 10.23
CA THR A 279 24.84 10.88 10.58
C THR A 279 25.73 10.47 9.40
N ALA A 280 25.53 9.28 8.84
CA ALA A 280 26.30 8.81 7.68
C ALA A 280 26.17 9.74 6.45
N ILE A 281 24.98 10.28 6.20
CA ILE A 281 24.74 11.24 5.11
C ILE A 281 25.52 12.54 5.33
N LEU A 282 25.52 13.07 6.56
CA LEU A 282 26.22 14.32 6.88
C LEU A 282 27.74 14.15 6.85
N GLU A 283 28.26 13.02 7.36
CA GLU A 283 29.69 12.70 7.28
C GLU A 283 30.18 12.59 5.83
N PHE A 284 29.38 12.01 4.93
CA PHE A 284 29.70 12.01 3.50
C PHE A 284 29.66 13.40 2.88
N PHE A 285 28.67 14.21 3.25
CA PHE A 285 28.52 15.55 2.68
C PHE A 285 29.65 16.48 3.13
N TRP A 286 29.95 16.49 4.42
CA TRP A 286 31.01 17.26 5.07
C TRP A 286 31.98 16.34 5.80
N PRO A 287 33.01 15.82 5.11
CA PRO A 287 34.08 15.10 5.78
C PRO A 287 34.88 16.09 6.64
N GLY A 288 34.64 16.07 7.96
CA GLY A 288 35.30 16.93 8.94
C GLY A 288 34.43 18.06 9.51
N LEU A 289 35.09 19.07 10.09
CA LEU A 289 34.43 20.20 10.74
C LEU A 289 33.75 21.13 9.72
N HIS A 290 32.55 21.58 10.06
CA HIS A 290 31.76 22.50 9.25
C HIS A 290 30.99 23.48 10.15
N TRP A 291 30.81 24.71 9.68
CA TRP A 291 30.19 25.81 10.45
C TRP A 291 28.73 26.08 10.05
N VAL A 292 28.24 25.36 9.04
CA VAL A 292 26.90 25.54 8.50
C VAL A 292 25.96 24.53 9.14
N SER A 293 24.82 24.99 9.64
CA SER A 293 23.80 24.08 10.18
C SER A 293 23.32 23.11 9.09
N ALA A 294 23.18 21.83 9.44
CA ALA A 294 22.61 20.81 8.55
C ALA A 294 21.23 21.18 8.00
N GLY A 295 20.47 22.04 8.69
CA GLY A 295 19.19 22.56 8.19
C GLY A 295 19.32 23.35 6.89
N VAL A 296 20.42 24.10 6.71
CA VAL A 296 20.67 24.91 5.51
C VAL A 296 20.85 24.03 4.27
N LEU A 297 21.40 22.81 4.41
CA LEU A 297 21.53 21.87 3.31
C LEU A 297 20.20 21.49 2.67
N HIS A 298 19.14 21.49 3.49
CA HIS A 298 17.82 21.07 3.07
C HIS A 298 17.03 22.16 2.35
N LEU A 299 17.49 23.42 2.42
CA LEU A 299 16.84 24.53 1.75
C LEU A 299 16.97 24.43 0.22
N PRO A 300 16.02 25.02 -0.53
CA PRO A 300 16.16 25.22 -1.98
C PRO A 300 17.45 25.94 -2.35
N LEU A 301 17.91 25.75 -3.58
CA LEU A 301 19.10 26.44 -4.12
C LEU A 301 18.94 27.97 -4.11
N GLU A 302 17.72 28.45 -4.34
CA GLU A 302 17.35 29.87 -4.36
C GLU A 302 17.49 30.53 -2.98
N GLU A 303 17.34 29.76 -1.90
CA GLU A 303 17.50 30.21 -0.52
C GLU A 303 18.92 29.96 0.01
N GLY A 304 19.89 29.68 -0.88
CA GLY A 304 21.28 29.42 -0.51
C GLY A 304 21.55 27.99 0.01
N GLY A 305 20.57 27.09 -0.08
CA GLY A 305 20.72 25.69 0.28
C GLY A 305 21.37 24.82 -0.79
N GLN A 306 21.32 23.50 -0.58
CA GLN A 306 21.87 22.49 -1.51
C GLN A 306 20.80 21.55 -2.06
N GLY A 307 19.53 21.73 -1.67
CA GLY A 307 18.42 20.87 -2.07
C GLY A 307 18.56 19.42 -1.57
N LEU A 308 19.35 19.15 -0.53
CA LEU A 308 19.48 17.82 0.03
C LEU A 308 18.18 17.42 0.74
N LYS A 309 17.55 16.32 0.34
CA LYS A 309 16.27 15.92 0.96
C LYS A 309 16.45 15.53 2.42
N CYS A 310 15.64 16.12 3.30
CA CYS A 310 15.62 15.74 4.71
C CYS A 310 14.82 14.45 4.91
N LEU A 311 15.43 13.42 5.51
CA LEU A 311 14.78 12.12 5.78
C LEU A 311 13.45 12.26 6.54
N ARG A 312 13.45 13.01 7.64
CA ARG A 312 12.26 13.20 8.48
C ARG A 312 11.15 13.93 7.72
N THR A 313 11.50 14.96 6.96
CA THR A 313 10.54 15.69 6.12
C THR A 313 9.98 14.79 5.03
N GLN A 314 10.81 13.97 4.39
CA GLN A 314 10.33 13.07 3.34
C GLN A 314 9.37 12.00 3.88
N VAL A 315 9.61 11.43 5.07
CA VAL A 315 8.65 10.52 5.72
C VAL A 315 7.30 11.21 5.94
N ARG A 316 7.32 12.45 6.45
CA ARG A 316 6.11 13.26 6.61
C ARG A 316 5.39 13.49 5.29
N VAL A 317 6.12 13.82 4.22
CA VAL A 317 5.55 13.96 2.87
C VAL A 317 4.84 12.66 2.43
N PHE A 318 5.42 11.48 2.68
CA PHE A 318 4.76 10.22 2.35
C PHE A 318 3.46 10.02 3.15
N ARG A 319 3.43 10.39 4.43
CA ARG A 319 2.19 10.34 5.22
C ARG A 319 1.13 11.30 4.69
N LEU A 320 1.52 12.49 4.25
CA LEU A 320 0.61 13.44 3.62
C LEU A 320 0.10 12.94 2.26
N GLN A 321 0.93 12.26 1.48
CA GLN A 321 0.49 11.62 0.24
C GLN A 321 -0.51 10.49 0.52
N ALA A 322 -0.25 9.66 1.54
CA ALA A 322 -1.20 8.64 1.98
C ALA A 322 -2.53 9.28 2.44
N LEU A 323 -2.45 10.41 3.16
CA LEU A 323 -3.61 11.18 3.59
C LEU A 323 -4.40 11.77 2.43
N GLN A 324 -3.73 12.39 1.47
CA GLN A 324 -4.34 12.93 0.27
C GLN A 324 -5.08 11.84 -0.50
N ARG A 325 -4.50 10.64 -0.57
CA ARG A 325 -5.13 9.48 -1.21
C ARG A 325 -6.31 8.92 -0.42
N LEU A 326 -6.26 8.98 0.91
CA LEU A 326 -7.39 8.59 1.76
C LEU A 326 -8.59 9.54 1.58
N LEU A 327 -8.32 10.84 1.42
CA LEU A 327 -9.34 11.88 1.26
C LEU A 327 -9.90 11.96 -0.15
N TYR A 328 -9.02 11.96 -1.15
CA TYR A 328 -9.33 12.32 -2.54
C TYR A 328 -9.03 11.21 -3.55
N GLY A 329 -8.64 10.02 -3.07
CA GLY A 329 -8.36 8.88 -3.95
C GLY A 329 -9.62 8.42 -4.67
N ALA A 330 -9.54 8.34 -6.00
CA ALA A 330 -10.63 7.83 -6.81
C ALA A 330 -10.85 6.32 -6.60
N GLY A 331 -12.11 5.89 -6.61
CA GLY A 331 -12.48 4.46 -6.64
C GLY A 331 -12.18 3.68 -5.36
N SER A 332 -12.18 4.34 -4.19
CA SER A 332 -12.18 3.75 -2.84
C SER A 332 -11.41 2.42 -2.73
N PRO A 333 -10.05 2.43 -2.79
CA PRO A 333 -9.26 1.21 -2.60
C PRO A 333 -9.66 0.46 -1.33
N ALA A 334 -9.56 -0.87 -1.35
CA ALA A 334 -9.84 -1.70 -0.18
C ALA A 334 -9.06 -1.24 1.08
N TRP A 335 -7.80 -0.83 0.94
CA TRP A 335 -7.03 -0.31 2.07
C TRP A 335 -7.63 0.98 2.67
N SER A 336 -8.26 1.84 1.86
CA SER A 336 -8.90 3.05 2.35
C SER A 336 -10.14 2.75 3.19
N VAL A 337 -10.85 1.65 2.89
CA VAL A 337 -11.97 1.16 3.71
C VAL A 337 -11.46 0.70 5.08
N LEU A 338 -10.36 -0.07 5.13
CA LEU A 338 -9.71 -0.47 6.38
C LEU A 338 -9.16 0.73 7.16
N ALA A 339 -8.54 1.69 6.46
CA ALA A 339 -8.07 2.94 7.05
C ALA A 339 -9.20 3.71 7.74
N HIS A 340 -10.32 3.90 7.04
CA HIS A 340 -11.51 4.55 7.61
C HIS A 340 -12.07 3.79 8.80
N ALA A 341 -12.07 2.46 8.78
CA ALA A 341 -12.49 1.65 9.92
C ALA A 341 -11.61 1.88 11.16
N PHE A 342 -10.28 1.89 11.00
CA PHE A 342 -9.37 2.22 12.10
C PHE A 342 -9.62 3.62 12.66
N LEU A 343 -9.82 4.61 11.77
CA LEU A 343 -10.10 5.99 12.18
C LEU A 343 -11.43 6.09 12.95
N ARG A 344 -12.51 5.44 12.49
CA ARG A 344 -13.82 5.46 13.16
C ARG A 344 -13.77 4.86 14.57
N ARG A 345 -12.96 3.82 14.76
CA ARG A 345 -12.77 3.18 16.07
C ARG A 345 -11.93 4.03 17.04
N PHE A 346 -11.33 5.12 16.58
CA PHE A 346 -10.48 5.95 17.43
C PHE A 346 -11.28 6.62 18.56
N ARG A 347 -11.03 6.18 19.80
CA ARG A 347 -11.63 6.72 21.03
C ARG A 347 -13.16 6.76 21.01
N GLY A 348 -13.82 5.91 20.24
CA GLY A 348 -15.27 5.91 20.08
C GLY A 348 -15.84 7.16 19.42
N LEU A 349 -15.01 8.02 18.81
CA LEU A 349 -15.47 9.26 18.17
C LEU A 349 -16.28 9.00 16.90
N ARG A 350 -16.17 7.79 16.31
CA ARG A 350 -16.83 7.40 15.06
C ARG A 350 -16.50 8.30 13.87
N TYR A 351 -15.44 9.08 13.96
CA TYR A 351 -14.97 9.97 12.90
C TYR A 351 -14.04 9.23 11.93
N ASP A 352 -14.19 9.44 10.64
CA ASP A 352 -13.22 9.05 9.61
C ASP A 352 -12.44 10.26 9.08
N ARG A 353 -12.91 10.86 7.99
CA ARG A 353 -12.40 12.09 7.40
C ARG A 353 -12.63 13.27 8.32
N GLN A 354 -13.64 13.20 9.18
CA GLN A 354 -13.93 14.26 10.17
C GLN A 354 -12.74 14.51 11.11
N LEU A 355 -11.93 13.49 11.44
CA LEU A 355 -10.71 13.69 12.24
C LEU A 355 -9.73 14.68 11.60
N LEU A 356 -9.78 14.81 10.28
CA LEU A 356 -8.92 15.68 9.49
C LEU A 356 -9.54 17.05 9.26
N TYR A 357 -10.85 17.20 9.48
CA TYR A 357 -11.55 18.48 9.49
C TYR A 357 -11.44 19.20 10.84
N LEU A 358 -11.09 18.48 11.90
CA LEU A 358 -10.71 19.09 13.18
C LEU A 358 -9.50 19.98 12.98
N ASP A 359 -9.42 21.08 13.75
CA ASP A 359 -8.16 21.82 13.91
C ASP A 359 -7.08 20.78 14.28
N PRO A 360 -5.94 20.73 13.58
CA PRO A 360 -4.85 19.83 13.92
C PRO A 360 -4.43 19.95 15.41
N ARG A 361 -4.62 21.11 16.06
CA ARG A 361 -4.44 21.32 17.50
C ARG A 361 -5.53 20.70 18.39
N GLY A 362 -6.75 20.54 17.85
CA GLY A 362 -7.90 19.93 18.51
C GLY A 362 -7.84 18.39 18.58
N LEU A 363 -6.99 17.76 17.76
CA LEU A 363 -6.75 16.31 17.80
C LEU A 363 -6.11 15.87 19.13
N PRO A 364 -6.63 14.82 19.80
CA PRO A 364 -6.08 14.31 21.06
C PRO A 364 -4.57 14.08 20.99
N ARG A 365 -3.81 14.54 22.01
CA ARG A 365 -2.33 14.38 22.07
C ARG A 365 -1.92 12.91 22.00
N ASP A 366 -2.64 12.09 22.75
CA ASP A 366 -2.44 10.65 22.77
C ASP A 366 -3.29 9.97 21.66
N LEU A 367 -2.57 9.40 20.69
CA LEU A 367 -3.11 8.69 19.55
C LEU A 367 -3.03 7.15 19.75
N SER A 368 -2.79 6.70 20.99
CA SER A 368 -2.88 5.29 21.34
C SER A 368 -4.23 4.71 20.92
N GLY A 369 -4.23 3.42 20.57
CA GLY A 369 -5.40 2.74 20.00
C GLY A 369 -5.51 2.82 18.48
N LEU A 370 -4.77 3.69 17.78
CA LEU A 370 -4.63 3.62 16.30
C LEU A 370 -3.43 2.76 15.88
N PRO A 371 -3.42 2.18 14.67
CA PRO A 371 -2.22 1.55 14.14
C PRO A 371 -1.07 2.55 14.04
N VAL A 372 0.16 2.10 14.26
CA VAL A 372 1.33 2.99 14.37
C VAL A 372 1.51 3.88 13.14
N PHE A 373 1.19 3.36 11.95
CA PHE A 373 1.18 4.14 10.71
C PHE A 373 0.20 5.32 10.75
N TYR A 374 -1.04 5.09 11.21
CA TYR A 374 -2.06 6.13 11.32
C TYR A 374 -1.77 7.12 12.45
N GLN A 375 -1.10 6.68 13.52
CA GLN A 375 -0.57 7.60 14.53
C GLN A 375 0.47 8.54 13.92
N ASP A 376 1.44 8.01 13.17
CA ASP A 376 2.48 8.81 12.50
C ASP A 376 1.89 9.76 11.45
N LEU A 377 0.86 9.30 10.73
CA LEU A 377 0.11 10.10 9.78
C LEU A 377 -0.63 11.26 10.46
N LEU A 378 -1.39 11.01 11.53
CA LEU A 378 -2.08 12.07 12.26
C LEU A 378 -1.10 13.01 12.98
N ARG A 379 0.02 12.51 13.52
CA ARG A 379 1.11 13.38 14.05
C ARG A 379 1.69 14.28 12.97
N THR A 380 1.78 13.80 11.74
CA THR A 380 2.23 14.61 10.61
C THR A 380 1.19 15.67 10.24
N TRP A 381 -0.10 15.31 10.24
CA TRP A 381 -1.20 16.26 10.01
C TRP A 381 -1.19 17.40 11.03
N LYS A 382 -0.86 17.12 12.30
CA LYS A 382 -0.70 18.13 13.39
C LYS A 382 0.31 19.23 13.13
N LEU A 383 1.21 19.06 12.16
CA LEU A 383 2.22 20.07 11.82
C LEU A 383 1.63 21.22 10.99
N PHE A 384 0.45 21.03 10.41
CA PHE A 384 -0.19 22.03 9.57
C PHE A 384 -1.17 22.87 10.38
N SER A 385 -1.44 24.07 9.89
CA SER A 385 -2.59 24.87 10.33
C SER A 385 -3.59 24.84 9.20
N ALA A 386 -4.73 24.20 9.42
CA ALA A 386 -5.81 24.15 8.44
C ALA A 386 -6.83 25.25 8.79
N THR A 387 -7.13 26.12 7.83
CA THR A 387 -8.24 27.08 7.92
C THR A 387 -9.42 26.54 7.12
N ARG A 388 -10.57 26.47 7.78
CA ARG A 388 -11.79 25.97 7.15
C ARG A 388 -12.67 27.13 6.71
N SER A 389 -13.09 27.12 5.44
CA SER A 389 -14.09 28.06 4.91
C SER A 389 -15.50 27.51 5.12
N VAL A 390 -16.38 28.33 5.71
CA VAL A 390 -17.78 27.96 6.05
C VAL A 390 -18.73 28.18 4.86
N ALA A 391 -18.30 28.92 3.83
CA ALA A 391 -19.15 29.31 2.69
C ALA A 391 -19.55 28.14 1.77
N ALA A 392 -19.06 26.93 2.00
CA ALA A 392 -19.19 25.78 1.10
C ALA A 392 -19.82 24.52 1.75
N THR A 393 -20.32 24.60 2.99
CA THR A 393 -20.93 23.43 3.65
C THR A 393 -22.42 23.37 3.29
N GLU A 394 -22.81 22.41 2.46
CA GLU A 394 -24.22 22.15 2.14
C GLU A 394 -24.95 21.49 3.33
N GLY A 395 -26.28 21.58 3.37
CA GLY A 395 -27.08 21.19 4.54
C GLY A 395 -26.89 19.75 5.03
N ALA A 396 -26.68 18.79 4.13
CA ALA A 396 -26.42 17.40 4.49
C ALA A 396 -25.01 17.18 5.08
N ASP A 397 -24.02 17.96 4.61
CA ASP A 397 -22.65 17.92 5.12
C ASP A 397 -22.58 18.48 6.55
N LEU A 398 -23.49 19.39 6.91
CA LEU A 398 -23.62 19.91 8.27
C LEU A 398 -23.94 18.79 9.27
N LEU A 399 -24.72 17.77 8.89
CA LEU A 399 -25.07 16.67 9.79
C LEU A 399 -23.88 15.75 10.08
N ALA A 400 -22.96 15.64 9.12
CA ALA A 400 -21.73 14.86 9.28
C ALA A 400 -20.66 15.60 10.09
N GLU A 401 -20.92 16.84 10.51
CA GLU A 401 -19.97 17.64 11.27
C GLU A 401 -19.63 17.04 12.62
N PRO A 402 -18.34 16.95 12.99
CA PRO A 402 -17.97 16.55 14.33
C PRO A 402 -18.56 17.52 15.37
N LEU A 403 -19.25 16.99 16.37
CA LEU A 403 -19.77 17.75 17.51
C LEU A 403 -18.66 18.01 18.53
N LEU A 404 -17.83 16.98 18.77
CA LEU A 404 -16.72 17.02 19.71
C LEU A 404 -15.44 17.46 19.02
N HIS A 405 -14.63 18.28 19.71
CA HIS A 405 -13.35 18.79 19.24
C HIS A 405 -13.41 19.69 17.99
N ASN A 406 -14.61 20.11 17.59
CA ASN A 406 -14.80 20.99 16.45
C ASN A 406 -14.54 22.45 16.85
N PRO A 407 -13.55 23.13 16.24
CA PRO A 407 -13.21 24.52 16.58
C PRO A 407 -14.32 25.53 16.24
N GLN A 408 -15.24 25.17 15.33
CA GLN A 408 -16.31 26.04 14.86
C GLN A 408 -17.60 25.87 15.68
N LEU A 409 -17.81 24.68 16.28
CA LEU A 409 -18.95 24.40 17.16
C LEU A 409 -18.50 24.49 18.62
N ARG A 410 -18.49 25.71 19.17
CA ARG A 410 -18.18 25.91 20.60
C ARG A 410 -19.38 25.60 21.46
N VAL A 411 -19.49 24.36 21.92
CA VAL A 411 -20.43 23.94 22.96
C VAL A 411 -19.69 23.90 24.29
N GLN A 412 -19.83 24.93 25.13
CA GLN A 412 -19.12 25.04 26.42
C GLN A 412 -19.30 23.79 27.31
N ALA A 413 -20.51 23.21 27.33
CA ALA A 413 -20.76 21.98 28.08
C ALA A 413 -19.96 20.78 27.54
N ALA A 414 -19.81 20.69 26.21
CA ALA A 414 -19.01 19.66 25.57
C ALA A 414 -17.50 19.90 25.72
N GLU A 415 -17.06 21.01 26.30
CA GLU A 415 -15.65 21.19 26.66
C GLU A 415 -15.27 20.37 27.91
N SER A 416 -16.23 20.04 28.77
CA SER A 416 -16.03 19.19 29.95
C SER A 416 -15.65 17.75 29.56
N PRO A 417 -14.51 17.20 30.06
CA PRO A 417 -14.11 15.83 29.75
C PRO A 417 -15.17 14.79 30.11
N SER A 418 -15.89 14.98 31.22
CA SER A 418 -16.95 14.08 31.68
C SER A 418 -18.16 14.08 30.73
N VAL A 419 -18.54 15.25 30.21
CA VAL A 419 -19.64 15.39 29.25
C VAL A 419 -19.25 14.75 27.92
N ARG A 420 -18.02 15.00 27.42
CA ARG A 420 -17.53 14.34 26.19
C ARG A 420 -17.57 12.83 26.30
N GLN A 421 -17.11 12.30 27.44
CA GLN A 421 -17.11 10.86 27.66
C GLN A 421 -18.54 10.29 27.63
N ARG A 422 -19.51 10.98 28.25
CA ARG A 422 -20.92 10.57 28.18
C ARG A 422 -21.48 10.63 26.77
N LEU A 423 -21.18 11.69 26.01
CA LEU A 423 -21.60 11.83 24.61
C LEU A 423 -21.02 10.72 23.71
N VAL A 424 -19.74 10.40 23.88
CA VAL A 424 -19.09 9.29 23.18
C VAL A 424 -19.74 7.95 23.53
N LEU A 425 -20.02 7.69 24.82
CA LEU A 425 -20.69 6.47 25.27
C LEU A 425 -22.13 6.37 24.76
N ALA A 426 -22.81 7.50 24.60
CA ALA A 426 -24.16 7.59 24.03
C ALA A 426 -24.17 7.62 22.49
N GLU A 427 -23.00 7.48 21.85
CA GLU A 427 -22.80 7.58 20.41
C GLU A 427 -23.21 8.92 19.77
N VAL A 428 -23.35 9.98 20.56
CA VAL A 428 -23.67 11.33 20.10
C VAL A 428 -22.38 12.10 19.84
N THR A 429 -21.86 11.97 18.62
CA THR A 429 -20.53 12.50 18.25
C THR A 429 -20.56 13.50 17.10
N ARG A 430 -21.63 13.54 16.32
CA ARG A 430 -21.83 14.43 15.17
C ARG A 430 -23.05 15.32 15.39
N VAL A 431 -23.16 16.39 14.63
CA VAL A 431 -24.33 17.28 14.69
C VAL A 431 -25.62 16.53 14.34
N GLY A 432 -25.59 15.64 13.34
CA GLY A 432 -26.74 14.83 12.96
C GLY A 432 -27.21 13.88 14.07
N ASP A 433 -26.31 13.41 14.94
CA ASP A 433 -26.65 12.53 16.05
C ASP A 433 -27.54 13.24 17.10
N LEU A 434 -27.58 14.59 17.08
CA LEU A 434 -28.51 15.38 17.90
C LEU A 434 -29.93 15.45 17.30
N LEU A 435 -30.06 15.20 15.99
CA LEU A 435 -31.35 15.24 15.29
C LEU A 435 -32.04 13.86 15.29
N ASP A 436 -31.25 12.78 15.35
CA ASP A 436 -31.73 11.39 15.31
C ASP A 436 -32.22 10.84 16.67
N TYR A 437 -32.64 11.72 17.59
CA TYR A 437 -33.28 11.32 18.84
C TYR A 437 -34.80 11.18 18.69
N ASP A 438 -35.25 10.28 17.80
CA ASP A 438 -36.54 9.62 17.97
C ASP A 438 -36.66 8.33 17.14
N ARG A 439 -36.73 7.18 17.80
CA ARG A 439 -37.42 6.01 17.22
C ARG A 439 -38.52 5.44 18.10
N GLU A 440 -38.64 5.83 19.37
CA GLU A 440 -39.69 5.30 20.25
C GLU A 440 -40.25 6.26 21.32
N THR A 441 -39.66 7.43 21.60
CA THR A 441 -40.02 8.14 22.85
C THR A 441 -40.46 9.60 22.73
N GLY A 442 -40.37 10.25 21.58
CA GLY A 442 -40.81 11.63 21.47
C GLY A 442 -39.92 12.60 22.25
N TRP A 443 -39.64 13.73 21.65
CA TRP A 443 -39.06 14.88 22.34
C TRP A 443 -39.72 15.16 23.69
N ILE A 444 -38.92 15.55 24.69
CA ILE A 444 -39.39 16.38 25.81
C ILE A 444 -38.52 17.65 25.79
N PRO A 445 -39.10 18.85 25.97
CA PRO A 445 -38.35 20.12 25.95
C PRO A 445 -37.17 20.16 26.92
#